data_AF-A0A9D9YJ51-F1
#
_entry.id   AF-A0A9D9YJ51-F1
#
_cell.length_a   1.000
_cell.length_b   1.000
_cell.length_c   1.000
_cell.angle_alpha   90.00
_cell.angle_beta   90.00
_cell.angle_gamma   90.00
#
_symmetry.space_group_name_H-M   'P 1'
#
loop_
_entity.id
_entity.type
_entity.pdbx_description
1 polymer ?
#
loop_
_entity_poly.entity_id
_entity_poly.type
_entity_poly.pdbx_seq_one_letter_code
_entity_poly.pdbx_strand_id
1 'polypeptide(L)'
;MIVITSTFTADVMHSQLMELLPPSSQPKILFVTQQVFSQLLLSNSEFQKNRNGFNVLLIRLSDLIPYTATPQSPAIEQFITEFSYTLTTAHATMRVPLLILFSPTPADHIEETEFYTSISTRIQQRIAQSNTLCIVQSSEILQHKSLPIIDSPLADQLGQPPYTLEFYRMLSAVIVDQISKAPSIIETHLAKHPYESPQNLLQNKIIAIFAEVLQIDASLVGINTEFFDLGGTSISALNLIQILNNQFHVSINFSILYIHATAKLLSDQISDILSKTQFATIISHTQMHQHSLKQIKAGQPHKLPIIFIHPEGGTGCCYLDLIKALPDDQPCYLIQDPSIDTHRFLFDDMVSMATYYNHLLLKHLSTAPFILAGYAFGGLLALEMIRQLEHKNLADCVHSFIAFDTWIETSTKLHDSQLSTAIQSESQPRMVTYYNQLQDLSMAYSPTKISKKIVLFKATLQMGNYAAAHSLNLYTTEPLETHLIACDHDSILQWPHIRWISHHITQYLKETIHGMA
;
A
#
# COMPACT_ATOMS: atom_id res chain seq x y z
N MET A 1 -15.81 -9.01 3.76
CA MET A 1 -16.35 -10.22 3.10
C MET A 1 -16.51 -11.32 4.15
N ILE A 2 -17.65 -12.00 4.18
CA ILE A 2 -17.87 -13.15 5.05
C ILE A 2 -17.92 -14.38 4.16
N VAL A 3 -16.96 -15.29 4.32
CA VAL A 3 -16.95 -16.56 3.58
C VAL A 3 -17.43 -17.65 4.53
N ILE A 4 -18.48 -18.36 4.15
CA ILE A 4 -19.11 -19.40 4.97
C ILE A 4 -18.97 -20.74 4.26
N THR A 5 -18.38 -21.72 4.94
CA THR A 5 -18.39 -23.12 4.51
C THR A 5 -18.98 -24.00 5.60
N SER A 6 -19.56 -25.13 5.21
CA SER A 6 -20.33 -25.97 6.10
C SER A 6 -20.35 -27.42 5.64
N THR A 7 -20.46 -28.35 6.59
CA THR A 7 -20.63 -29.79 6.30
C THR A 7 -22.03 -30.10 5.77
N PHE A 8 -22.99 -29.20 5.98
CA PHE A 8 -24.38 -29.28 5.55
C PHE A 8 -24.80 -28.05 4.71
N THR A 9 -25.98 -28.08 4.11
CA THR A 9 -26.53 -26.95 3.32
C THR A 9 -26.90 -25.78 4.23
N ALA A 10 -26.30 -24.60 4.04
CA ALA A 10 -26.44 -23.44 4.95
C ALA A 10 -26.72 -22.10 4.24
N ASP A 11 -26.81 -22.08 2.91
CA ASP A 11 -27.06 -20.90 2.08
C ASP A 11 -28.43 -20.25 2.35
N VAL A 12 -29.38 -21.00 2.90
CA VAL A 12 -30.67 -20.49 3.41
C VAL A 12 -30.54 -19.40 4.49
N MET A 13 -29.36 -19.22 5.08
CA MET A 13 -29.06 -18.16 6.06
C MET A 13 -28.74 -16.81 5.40
N HIS A 14 -28.53 -16.76 4.09
CA HIS A 14 -28.02 -15.55 3.42
C HIS A 14 -28.91 -14.32 3.67
N SER A 15 -30.22 -14.45 3.51
CA SER A 15 -31.16 -13.34 3.74
C SER A 15 -31.14 -12.83 5.18
N GLN A 16 -31.06 -13.73 6.15
CA GLN A 16 -31.09 -13.43 7.58
C GLN A 16 -29.79 -12.74 8.00
N LEU A 17 -28.64 -13.22 7.51
CA LEU A 17 -27.36 -12.58 7.78
C LEU A 17 -27.31 -11.15 7.20
N MET A 18 -27.83 -10.94 5.98
CA MET A 18 -27.91 -9.62 5.37
C MET A 18 -28.81 -8.65 6.16
N GLU A 19 -29.86 -9.16 6.81
CA GLU A 19 -30.77 -8.36 7.65
C GLU A 19 -30.16 -8.01 9.02
N LEU A 20 -29.43 -8.96 9.63
CA LEU A 20 -28.86 -8.79 10.96
C LEU A 20 -27.55 -7.99 10.99
N LEU A 21 -26.81 -7.94 9.88
CA LEU A 21 -25.54 -7.21 9.80
C LEU A 21 -25.77 -5.69 9.66
N PRO A 22 -24.88 -4.84 10.21
CA PRO A 22 -25.09 -3.38 10.20
C PRO A 22 -25.20 -2.81 8.77
N PRO A 23 -26.18 -1.94 8.48
CA PRO A 23 -26.38 -1.36 7.13
C PRO A 23 -25.17 -0.59 6.59
N SER A 24 -24.36 -0.02 7.49
CA SER A 24 -23.12 0.71 7.16
C SER A 24 -22.00 -0.19 6.61
N SER A 25 -22.09 -1.51 6.83
CA SER A 25 -21.02 -2.46 6.50
C SER A 25 -21.20 -3.20 5.17
N GLN A 26 -22.44 -3.28 4.63
CA GLN A 26 -22.85 -4.04 3.44
C GLN A 26 -21.88 -5.17 3.02
N PRO A 27 -21.61 -6.15 3.90
CA PRO A 27 -20.55 -7.11 3.64
C PRO A 27 -21.00 -8.08 2.55
N LYS A 28 -20.13 -8.33 1.58
CA LYS A 28 -20.32 -9.44 0.64
C LYS A 28 -20.27 -10.77 1.40
N ILE A 29 -21.35 -11.56 1.34
CA ILE A 29 -21.43 -12.90 1.91
C ILE A 29 -21.25 -13.92 0.78
N LEU A 30 -20.38 -14.89 0.98
CA LEU A 30 -20.10 -15.96 0.03
C LEU A 30 -20.28 -17.31 0.71
N PHE A 31 -21.21 -18.13 0.22
CA PHE A 31 -21.36 -19.51 0.65
C PHE A 31 -20.57 -20.44 -0.28
N VAL A 32 -19.74 -21.29 0.32
CA VAL A 32 -18.98 -22.35 -0.36
C VAL A 32 -19.30 -23.67 0.32
N THR A 33 -20.51 -24.18 0.09
CA THR A 33 -21.08 -25.32 0.80
C THR A 33 -20.40 -26.64 0.44
N GLN A 34 -20.39 -27.59 1.39
CA GLN A 34 -19.92 -28.99 1.22
C GLN A 34 -18.47 -29.12 0.72
N GLN A 35 -17.65 -28.13 1.07
CA GLN A 35 -16.25 -28.03 0.64
C GLN A 35 -15.34 -27.74 1.83
N VAL A 36 -15.69 -28.22 3.03
CA VAL A 36 -14.94 -27.94 4.27
C VAL A 36 -13.46 -28.29 4.12
N PHE A 37 -13.14 -29.51 3.69
CA PHE A 37 -11.75 -29.95 3.54
C PHE A 37 -11.02 -29.21 2.42
N SER A 38 -11.67 -28.92 1.28
CA SER A 38 -11.04 -28.12 0.23
C SER A 38 -10.81 -26.68 0.68
N GLN A 39 -11.69 -26.11 1.50
CA GLN A 39 -11.51 -24.77 2.07
C GLN A 39 -10.35 -24.73 3.08
N LEU A 40 -10.18 -25.77 3.89
CA LEU A 40 -9.13 -25.86 4.90
C LEU A 40 -7.75 -26.25 4.32
N LEU A 41 -7.72 -27.13 3.30
CA LEU A 41 -6.48 -27.75 2.82
C LEU A 41 -5.88 -27.08 1.57
N LEU A 42 -6.69 -26.44 0.71
CA LEU A 42 -6.20 -25.85 -0.54
C LEU A 42 -5.73 -24.42 -0.33
N SER A 43 -4.52 -24.11 -0.79
CA SER A 43 -3.93 -22.77 -0.73
C SER A 43 -4.66 -21.70 -1.55
N ASN A 44 -5.47 -22.11 -2.53
CA ASN A 44 -6.27 -21.22 -3.38
C ASN A 44 -7.77 -21.28 -3.05
N SER A 45 -8.13 -21.70 -1.84
CA SER A 45 -9.52 -21.71 -1.38
C SER A 45 -10.06 -20.30 -1.12
N GLU A 46 -11.37 -20.14 -1.01
CA GLU A 46 -11.98 -18.84 -0.69
C GLU A 46 -11.63 -18.41 0.74
N PHE A 47 -11.51 -19.36 1.67
CA PHE A 47 -10.96 -19.10 3.00
C PHE A 47 -9.54 -18.50 2.95
N GLN A 48 -8.68 -19.05 2.08
CA GLN A 48 -7.31 -18.58 1.90
C GLN A 48 -7.19 -17.31 1.05
N LYS A 49 -8.17 -17.00 0.20
CA LYS A 49 -8.24 -15.75 -0.55
C LYS A 49 -8.85 -14.61 0.25
N ASN A 50 -9.62 -14.89 1.29
CA ASN A 50 -10.26 -13.84 2.08
C ASN A 50 -9.20 -12.95 2.75
N ARG A 51 -9.33 -11.64 2.56
CA ARG A 51 -8.41 -10.61 3.07
C ARG A 51 -9.07 -9.64 4.05
N ASN A 52 -10.40 -9.63 4.11
CA ASN A 52 -11.14 -8.66 4.89
C ASN A 52 -12.48 -9.26 5.33
N GLY A 53 -12.79 -9.19 6.62
CA GLY A 53 -14.00 -9.75 7.24
C GLY A 53 -13.70 -11.06 7.98
N PHE A 54 -14.48 -12.10 7.73
CA PHE A 54 -14.47 -13.34 8.53
C PHE A 54 -14.57 -14.59 7.67
N ASN A 55 -13.91 -15.66 8.10
CA ASN A 55 -14.21 -17.02 7.66
C ASN A 55 -15.08 -17.69 8.70
N VAL A 56 -16.16 -18.34 8.28
CA VAL A 56 -17.09 -19.04 9.16
C VAL A 56 -17.18 -20.49 8.72
N LEU A 57 -16.87 -21.40 9.64
CA LEU A 57 -16.90 -22.83 9.42
C LEU A 57 -17.99 -23.46 10.31
N LEU A 58 -19.06 -23.96 9.69
CA LEU A 58 -20.14 -24.65 10.37
C LEU A 58 -19.93 -26.16 10.28
N ILE A 59 -19.74 -26.83 11.41
CA ILE A 59 -19.46 -28.26 11.46
C ILE A 59 -20.59 -28.95 12.19
N ARG A 60 -21.25 -29.88 11.51
CA ARG A 60 -22.04 -30.92 12.16
C ARG A 60 -21.21 -32.20 12.15
N LEU A 61 -20.80 -32.67 13.33
CA LEU A 61 -19.82 -33.76 13.44
C LEU A 61 -20.33 -35.10 12.90
N SER A 62 -21.65 -35.33 12.89
CA SER A 62 -22.23 -36.53 12.28
C SER A 62 -22.02 -36.63 10.76
N ASP A 63 -21.75 -35.51 10.08
CA ASP A 63 -21.40 -35.51 8.65
C ASP A 63 -19.97 -36.02 8.40
N LEU A 64 -19.11 -35.98 9.43
CA LEU A 64 -17.69 -36.31 9.32
C LEU A 64 -17.35 -37.64 9.99
N ILE A 65 -18.08 -38.00 11.04
CA ILE A 65 -17.80 -39.16 11.88
C ILE A 65 -19.11 -39.91 12.15
N PRO A 66 -19.20 -41.20 11.79
CA PRO A 66 -20.36 -42.01 12.18
C PRO A 66 -20.36 -42.27 13.69
N TYR A 67 -21.56 -42.32 14.28
CA TYR A 67 -21.71 -42.69 15.69
C TYR A 67 -21.26 -44.14 15.93
N THR A 68 -20.42 -44.35 16.96
CA THR A 68 -19.84 -45.67 17.28
C THR A 68 -19.95 -46.04 18.77
N ALA A 69 -20.75 -45.30 19.55
CA ALA A 69 -20.94 -45.42 21.02
C ALA A 69 -19.67 -45.27 21.89
N THR A 70 -18.47 -45.30 21.31
CA THR A 70 -17.19 -45.29 22.03
C THR A 70 -16.33 -44.09 21.58
N PRO A 71 -16.45 -42.94 22.25
CA PRO A 71 -15.71 -41.72 21.86
C PRO A 71 -14.20 -41.83 22.08
N GLN A 72 -13.72 -42.91 22.73
CA GLN A 72 -12.31 -43.21 22.99
C GLN A 72 -11.70 -44.19 21.97
N SER A 73 -12.43 -44.55 20.90
CA SER A 73 -11.91 -45.43 19.87
C SER A 73 -10.64 -44.85 19.22
N PRO A 74 -9.61 -45.68 18.91
CA PRO A 74 -8.39 -45.22 18.26
C PRO A 74 -8.63 -44.44 16.95
N ALA A 75 -9.66 -44.80 16.19
CA ALA A 75 -10.04 -44.08 14.97
C ALA A 75 -10.57 -42.67 15.27
N ILE A 76 -11.33 -42.51 16.36
CA ILE A 76 -11.84 -41.22 16.82
C ILE A 76 -10.70 -40.35 17.35
N GLU A 77 -9.77 -40.94 18.12
CA GLU A 77 -8.56 -40.27 18.57
C GLU A 77 -7.71 -39.75 17.40
N GLN A 78 -7.55 -40.58 16.37
CA GLN A 78 -6.82 -40.23 15.17
C GLN A 78 -7.54 -39.09 14.44
N PHE A 79 -8.85 -39.18 14.23
CA PHE A 79 -9.63 -38.10 13.61
C PHE A 79 -9.49 -36.79 14.40
N ILE A 80 -9.67 -36.82 15.72
CA ILE A 80 -9.54 -35.62 16.57
C ILE A 80 -8.15 -35.02 16.40
N THR A 81 -7.10 -35.86 16.40
CA THR A 81 -5.73 -35.40 16.24
C THR A 81 -5.49 -34.76 14.87
N GLU A 82 -5.86 -35.45 13.79
CA GLU A 82 -5.67 -34.97 12.41
C GLU A 82 -6.53 -33.74 12.10
N PHE A 83 -7.77 -33.72 12.58
CA PHE A 83 -8.70 -32.62 12.34
C PHE A 83 -8.34 -31.39 13.16
N SER A 84 -7.98 -31.54 14.44
CA SER A 84 -7.43 -30.42 15.24
C SER A 84 -6.16 -29.86 14.60
N TYR A 85 -5.25 -30.73 14.12
CA TYR A 85 -4.05 -30.31 13.42
C TYR A 85 -4.38 -29.57 12.11
N THR A 86 -5.33 -30.06 11.33
CA THR A 86 -5.80 -29.43 10.09
C THR A 86 -6.40 -28.06 10.36
N LEU A 87 -7.28 -27.94 11.35
CA LEU A 87 -7.88 -26.66 11.74
C LEU A 87 -6.82 -25.66 12.21
N THR A 88 -5.87 -26.11 13.02
CA THR A 88 -4.77 -25.28 13.53
C THR A 88 -3.88 -24.80 12.39
N THR A 89 -3.51 -25.70 11.47
CA THR A 89 -2.64 -25.38 10.33
C THR A 89 -3.33 -24.49 9.32
N ALA A 90 -4.61 -24.75 9.04
CA ALA A 90 -5.41 -23.92 8.15
C ALA A 90 -5.59 -22.52 8.75
N HIS A 91 -5.98 -22.41 10.02
CA HIS A 91 -6.12 -21.12 10.73
C HIS A 91 -4.81 -20.33 10.73
N ALA A 92 -3.67 -20.97 11.01
CA ALA A 92 -2.36 -20.32 11.03
C ALA A 92 -1.95 -19.66 9.70
N THR A 93 -2.60 -20.03 8.59
CA THR A 93 -2.34 -19.46 7.27
C THR A 93 -3.43 -18.49 6.79
N MET A 94 -4.57 -18.42 7.49
CA MET A 94 -5.67 -17.53 7.15
C MET A 94 -5.35 -16.08 7.52
N ARG A 95 -5.81 -15.16 6.67
CA ARG A 95 -5.64 -13.71 6.86
C ARG A 95 -6.90 -13.01 7.37
N VAL A 96 -7.87 -13.78 7.86
CA VAL A 96 -9.11 -13.33 8.48
C VAL A 96 -9.43 -14.20 9.69
N PRO A 97 -10.16 -13.70 10.71
CA PRO A 97 -10.51 -14.51 11.86
C PRO A 97 -11.37 -15.68 11.39
N LEU A 98 -11.13 -16.84 11.99
CA LEU A 98 -11.91 -18.04 11.76
C LEU A 98 -12.88 -18.24 12.91
N LEU A 99 -14.16 -18.30 12.59
CA LEU A 99 -15.23 -18.64 13.51
C LEU A 99 -15.70 -20.06 13.21
N ILE A 100 -15.50 -20.98 14.15
CA ILE A 100 -15.91 -22.38 14.04
C ILE A 100 -17.13 -22.60 14.94
N LEU A 101 -18.25 -23.01 14.35
CA LEU A 101 -19.44 -23.37 15.09
C LEU A 101 -19.66 -24.88 14.98
N PHE A 102 -19.57 -25.57 16.12
CA PHE A 102 -20.02 -26.95 16.21
C PHE A 102 -21.54 -26.95 16.32
N SER A 103 -22.20 -27.17 15.19
CA SER A 103 -23.65 -27.25 15.11
C SER A 103 -24.14 -28.53 15.80
N PRO A 104 -25.23 -28.46 16.58
CA PRO A 104 -25.78 -29.62 17.27
C PRO A 104 -26.16 -30.70 16.28
N THR A 105 -25.81 -31.94 16.62
CA THR A 105 -26.22 -33.10 15.84
C THR A 105 -27.67 -33.43 16.18
N PRO A 106 -28.58 -33.53 15.19
CA PRO A 106 -29.88 -34.15 15.39
C PRO A 106 -29.66 -35.60 15.82
N ALA A 107 -30.06 -35.96 17.04
CA ALA A 107 -29.80 -37.27 17.62
C ALA A 107 -31.07 -37.80 18.29
N ASP A 108 -31.37 -39.07 18.06
CA ASP A 108 -32.53 -39.76 18.66
C ASP A 108 -32.30 -40.05 20.16
N HIS A 109 -31.03 -40.04 20.60
CA HIS A 109 -30.61 -40.41 21.95
C HIS A 109 -29.61 -39.43 22.55
N ILE A 110 -29.69 -39.25 23.88
CA ILE A 110 -28.80 -38.37 24.66
C ILE A 110 -27.33 -38.82 24.51
N GLU A 111 -27.08 -40.12 24.46
CA GLU A 111 -25.74 -40.73 24.33
C GLU A 111 -25.01 -40.29 23.05
N GLU A 112 -25.74 -40.12 21.94
CA GLU A 112 -25.17 -39.65 20.68
C GLU A 112 -24.86 -38.14 20.74
N THR A 113 -25.72 -37.36 21.41
CA THR A 113 -25.44 -35.94 21.69
C THR A 113 -24.18 -35.79 22.55
N GLU A 114 -24.06 -36.59 23.61
CA GLU A 114 -22.89 -36.61 24.49
C GLU A 114 -21.63 -37.06 23.76
N PHE A 115 -21.74 -38.05 22.85
CA PHE A 115 -20.64 -38.51 22.01
C PHE A 115 -20.05 -37.38 21.17
N TYR A 116 -20.88 -36.67 20.40
CA TYR A 116 -20.39 -35.57 19.56
C TYR A 116 -19.93 -34.36 20.36
N THR A 117 -20.60 -34.06 21.49
CA THR A 117 -20.16 -33.01 22.42
C THR A 117 -18.80 -33.34 23.03
N SER A 118 -18.54 -34.60 23.37
CA SER A 118 -17.24 -35.04 23.84
C SER A 118 -16.15 -34.81 22.78
N ILE A 119 -16.41 -35.18 21.53
CA ILE A 119 -15.47 -35.00 20.42
C ILE A 119 -15.18 -33.50 20.18
N SER A 120 -16.21 -32.66 20.06
CA SER A 120 -16.03 -31.22 19.83
C SER A 120 -15.27 -30.54 20.98
N THR A 121 -15.54 -30.94 22.22
CA THR A 121 -14.83 -30.46 23.41
C THR A 121 -13.35 -30.83 23.34
N ARG A 122 -13.04 -32.07 22.95
CA ARG A 122 -11.66 -32.57 22.85
C ARG A 122 -10.90 -31.95 21.68
N ILE A 123 -11.59 -31.65 20.58
CA ILE A 123 -11.03 -30.84 19.48
C ILE A 123 -10.69 -29.44 19.98
N GLN A 124 -11.62 -28.77 20.68
CA GLN A 124 -11.39 -27.43 21.24
C GLN A 124 -10.22 -27.42 22.23
N GLN A 125 -10.11 -28.43 23.11
CA GLN A 125 -8.99 -28.54 24.06
C GLN A 125 -7.61 -28.69 23.39
N ARG A 126 -7.57 -29.24 22.17
CA ARG A 126 -6.32 -29.41 21.39
C ARG A 126 -5.96 -28.20 20.55
N ILE A 127 -6.91 -27.29 20.34
CA ILE A 127 -6.71 -26.09 19.55
C ILE A 127 -6.39 -24.92 20.50
N ALA A 128 -5.27 -24.24 20.26
CA ALA A 128 -4.93 -23.05 21.03
C ALA A 128 -5.93 -21.93 20.71
N GLN A 129 -6.73 -21.56 21.71
CA GLN A 129 -7.63 -20.40 21.63
C GLN A 129 -6.80 -19.16 21.33
N SER A 130 -7.28 -18.35 20.38
CA SER A 130 -6.65 -17.08 20.06
C SER A 130 -7.73 -16.07 19.71
N ASN A 131 -7.38 -14.80 19.79
CA ASN A 131 -8.27 -13.72 19.44
C ASN A 131 -8.71 -13.74 17.95
N THR A 132 -8.01 -14.48 17.07
CA THR A 132 -8.38 -14.68 15.66
C THR A 132 -9.03 -16.04 15.38
N LEU A 133 -9.24 -16.88 16.39
CA LEU A 133 -9.92 -18.18 16.29
C LEU A 133 -10.97 -18.32 17.38
N CYS A 134 -12.23 -18.16 16.99
CA CYS A 134 -13.36 -18.38 17.89
C CYS A 134 -13.96 -19.76 17.63
N ILE A 135 -14.19 -20.53 18.70
CA ILE A 135 -14.90 -21.81 18.64
C ILE A 135 -16.13 -21.68 19.52
N VAL A 136 -17.29 -21.94 18.94
CA VAL A 136 -18.58 -21.97 19.65
C VAL A 136 -19.09 -23.40 19.68
N GLN A 137 -19.31 -23.93 20.88
CA GLN A 137 -19.86 -25.26 21.07
C GLN A 137 -21.37 -25.30 20.81
N SER A 138 -21.88 -26.49 20.51
CA SER A 138 -23.32 -26.72 20.32
C SER A 138 -24.14 -26.32 21.55
N SER A 139 -23.61 -26.55 22.75
CA SER A 139 -24.23 -26.15 24.02
C SER A 139 -24.36 -24.64 24.16
N GLU A 140 -23.38 -23.86 23.68
CA GLU A 140 -23.42 -22.39 23.69
C GLU A 140 -24.45 -21.86 22.69
N ILE A 141 -24.51 -22.45 21.49
CA ILE A 141 -25.51 -22.10 20.47
C ILE A 141 -26.93 -22.29 21.03
N LEU A 142 -27.17 -23.39 21.74
CA LEU A 142 -28.49 -23.73 22.29
C LEU A 142 -28.88 -22.87 23.52
N GLN A 143 -27.92 -22.23 24.19
CA GLN A 143 -28.19 -21.30 25.29
C GLN A 143 -28.81 -19.97 24.82
N HIS A 144 -28.59 -19.58 23.55
CA HIS A 144 -29.13 -18.32 23.03
C HIS A 144 -30.66 -18.29 22.97
N LYS A 145 -31.30 -19.44 22.70
CA LYS A 145 -32.76 -19.58 22.71
C LYS A 145 -33.16 -21.05 22.76
N SER A 146 -33.92 -21.45 23.78
CA SER A 146 -34.49 -22.80 23.83
C SER A 146 -35.47 -23.00 22.66
N LEU A 147 -35.08 -23.82 21.70
CA LEU A 147 -35.93 -24.24 20.58
C LEU A 147 -36.42 -25.67 20.82
N PRO A 148 -37.73 -25.94 20.72
CA PRO A 148 -38.27 -27.27 20.99
C PRO A 148 -37.92 -28.29 19.90
N ILE A 149 -37.72 -27.84 18.66
CA ILE A 149 -37.30 -28.65 17.51
C ILE A 149 -36.26 -27.84 16.73
N ILE A 150 -35.10 -28.43 16.49
CA ILE A 150 -33.97 -27.76 15.83
C ILE A 150 -33.69 -28.33 14.44
N ASP A 151 -34.11 -29.56 14.19
CA ASP A 151 -33.78 -30.38 13.04
C ASP A 151 -34.98 -30.65 12.13
N SER A 152 -34.68 -31.06 10.91
CA SER A 152 -35.64 -31.53 9.92
C SER A 152 -35.13 -32.83 9.30
N PRO A 153 -35.36 -33.99 9.96
CA PRO A 153 -34.79 -35.28 9.54
C PRO A 153 -35.12 -35.67 8.10
N LEU A 154 -36.36 -35.38 7.67
CA LEU A 154 -36.79 -35.66 6.30
C LEU A 154 -36.09 -34.76 5.28
N ALA A 155 -35.85 -33.49 5.60
CA ALA A 155 -35.13 -32.59 4.72
C ALA A 155 -33.65 -33.02 4.59
N ASP A 156 -33.02 -33.40 5.72
CA ASP A 156 -31.65 -33.89 5.75
C ASP A 156 -31.45 -35.13 4.87
N GLN A 157 -32.35 -36.12 4.99
CA GLN A 157 -32.34 -37.31 4.13
C GLN A 157 -32.48 -37.00 2.64
N LEU A 158 -33.13 -35.88 2.30
CA LEU A 158 -33.31 -35.41 0.92
C LEU A 158 -32.20 -34.47 0.45
N GLY A 159 -31.13 -34.29 1.24
CA GLY A 159 -30.02 -33.37 0.93
C GLY A 159 -30.41 -31.89 1.01
N GLN A 160 -31.57 -31.59 1.60
CA GLN A 160 -32.05 -30.24 1.88
C GLN A 160 -31.45 -29.72 3.19
N PRO A 161 -31.61 -28.42 3.51
CA PRO A 161 -31.16 -27.85 4.78
C PRO A 161 -31.64 -28.68 5.99
N PRO A 162 -30.71 -29.24 6.80
CA PRO A 162 -31.07 -30.21 7.84
C PRO A 162 -31.69 -29.61 9.10
N TYR A 163 -31.71 -28.28 9.24
CA TYR A 163 -32.23 -27.60 10.41
C TYR A 163 -33.50 -26.79 10.09
N THR A 164 -34.27 -26.47 11.13
CA THR A 164 -35.44 -25.59 11.00
C THR A 164 -35.02 -24.16 10.65
N LEU A 165 -35.92 -23.39 10.04
CA LEU A 165 -35.67 -21.98 9.72
C LEU A 165 -35.40 -21.14 10.98
N GLU A 166 -36.09 -21.48 12.08
CA GLU A 166 -35.89 -20.90 13.41
C GLU A 166 -34.48 -21.16 13.92
N PHE A 167 -33.96 -22.38 13.73
CA PHE A 167 -32.59 -22.71 14.09
C PHE A 167 -31.59 -21.94 13.22
N TYR A 168 -31.78 -21.86 11.90
CA TYR A 168 -30.93 -21.05 11.03
C TYR A 168 -30.92 -19.57 11.38
N ARG A 169 -32.06 -19.00 11.80
CA ARG A 169 -32.12 -17.63 12.34
C ARG A 169 -31.30 -17.48 13.60
N MET A 170 -31.42 -18.43 14.53
CA MET A 170 -30.62 -18.43 15.76
C MET A 170 -29.13 -18.55 15.43
N LEU A 171 -28.74 -19.47 14.55
CA LEU A 171 -27.37 -19.66 14.11
C LEU A 171 -26.82 -18.39 13.43
N SER A 172 -27.64 -17.71 12.63
CA SER A 172 -27.28 -16.42 12.02
C SER A 172 -27.03 -15.35 13.08
N ALA A 173 -27.89 -15.27 14.10
CA ALA A 173 -27.73 -14.34 15.21
C ALA A 173 -26.47 -14.64 16.03
N VAL A 174 -26.15 -15.92 16.29
CA VAL A 174 -24.89 -16.32 16.95
C VAL A 174 -23.70 -15.90 16.09
N ILE A 175 -23.72 -16.14 14.78
CA ILE A 175 -22.64 -15.71 13.90
C ILE A 175 -22.45 -14.19 13.95
N VAL A 176 -23.53 -13.41 13.85
CA VAL A 176 -23.45 -11.94 13.91
C VAL A 176 -22.95 -11.46 15.27
N ASP A 177 -23.44 -12.05 16.35
CA ASP A 177 -23.01 -11.76 17.71
C ASP A 177 -21.51 -12.05 17.89
N GLN A 178 -21.05 -13.22 17.44
CA GLN A 178 -19.63 -13.57 17.46
C GLN A 178 -18.79 -12.67 16.56
N ILE A 179 -19.28 -12.29 15.38
CA ILE A 179 -18.61 -11.31 14.50
C ILE A 179 -18.50 -9.94 15.18
N SER A 180 -19.53 -9.53 15.93
CA SER A 180 -19.54 -8.25 16.65
C SER A 180 -18.64 -8.24 17.89
N LYS A 181 -18.44 -9.42 18.50
CA LYS A 181 -17.58 -9.64 19.68
C LYS A 181 -16.15 -9.98 19.31
N ALA A 182 -15.96 -10.61 18.15
CA ALA A 182 -14.65 -10.97 17.64
C ALA A 182 -13.93 -9.66 17.30
N PRO A 183 -12.81 -9.36 17.98
CA PRO A 183 -11.99 -8.24 17.59
C PRO A 183 -11.65 -8.41 16.11
N SER A 184 -11.76 -7.33 15.33
CA SER A 184 -11.15 -7.34 14.00
C SER A 184 -9.70 -7.83 14.14
N ILE A 185 -9.16 -8.53 13.13
CA ILE A 185 -7.74 -8.97 13.16
C ILE A 185 -6.85 -7.79 13.58
N ILE A 186 -7.22 -6.62 13.13
CA ILE A 186 -6.66 -5.34 13.50
C ILE A 186 -6.69 -5.16 15.02
N GLU A 187 -7.86 -5.12 15.67
CA GLU A 187 -7.98 -4.94 17.12
C GLU A 187 -7.30 -6.05 17.94
N THR A 188 -7.31 -7.27 17.43
CA THR A 188 -6.62 -8.42 18.02
C THR A 188 -5.10 -8.26 18.00
N HIS A 189 -4.56 -7.84 16.85
CA HIS A 189 -3.13 -7.75 16.61
C HIS A 189 -2.55 -6.45 17.17
N LEU A 190 -3.31 -5.34 17.15
CA LEU A 190 -3.01 -4.10 17.89
C LEU A 190 -2.93 -4.32 19.41
N ALA A 191 -3.57 -5.37 19.94
CA ALA A 191 -3.48 -5.74 21.35
C ALA A 191 -2.20 -6.52 21.73
N LYS A 192 -1.55 -7.22 20.78
CA LYS A 192 -0.28 -7.95 21.00
C LYS A 192 0.95 -7.05 20.82
N HIS A 193 0.89 -6.12 19.88
CA HIS A 193 1.88 -5.07 19.70
C HIS A 193 1.14 -3.74 19.76
N PRO A 194 1.22 -2.98 20.87
CA PRO A 194 0.55 -1.69 20.96
C PRO A 194 0.93 -0.88 19.72
N TYR A 195 -0.09 -0.32 19.08
CA TYR A 195 0.10 0.49 17.88
C TYR A 195 1.13 1.57 18.19
N GLU A 196 2.29 1.42 17.58
CA GLU A 196 3.35 2.40 17.65
C GLU A 196 3.49 2.98 16.24
N SER A 197 3.25 4.28 16.15
CA SER A 197 3.25 5.00 14.89
C SER A 197 4.65 4.98 14.25
N PRO A 198 4.73 5.03 12.91
CA PRO A 198 5.99 5.22 12.20
C PRO A 198 6.79 6.39 12.77
N GLN A 199 7.99 6.08 13.25
CA GLN A 199 8.92 7.06 13.82
C GLN A 199 9.78 7.71 12.71
N ASN A 200 9.84 7.09 11.54
CA ASN A 200 10.57 7.63 10.39
C ASN A 200 9.88 7.29 9.05
N LEU A 201 10.35 7.95 8.00
CA LEU A 201 9.85 7.82 6.63
C LEU A 201 9.96 6.41 6.05
N LEU A 202 11.04 5.72 6.37
CA LEU A 202 11.33 4.41 5.84
C LEU A 202 10.36 3.38 6.42
N GLN A 203 10.13 3.43 7.74
CA GLN A 203 9.08 2.66 8.42
C GLN A 203 7.70 2.93 7.82
N ASN A 204 7.38 4.21 7.56
CA ASN A 204 6.09 4.60 6.98
C ASN A 204 5.88 4.05 5.57
N LYS A 205 6.93 4.10 4.72
CA LYS A 205 6.89 3.50 3.38
C LYS A 205 6.80 1.97 3.45
N ILE A 206 7.54 1.33 4.36
CA ILE A 206 7.47 -0.12 4.54
C ILE A 206 6.07 -0.53 5.02
N ILE A 207 5.45 0.24 5.92
CA ILE A 207 4.05 0.08 6.33
C ILE A 207 3.09 0.19 5.14
N ALA A 208 3.27 1.20 4.28
CA ALA A 208 2.45 1.37 3.09
C ALA A 208 2.61 0.18 2.11
N ILE A 209 3.82 -0.31 1.93
CA ILE A 209 4.10 -1.49 1.08
C ILE A 209 3.52 -2.76 1.73
N PHE A 210 3.59 -2.91 3.05
CA PHE A 210 2.94 -4.00 3.78
C PHE A 210 1.43 -3.98 3.52
N ALA A 211 0.81 -2.81 3.70
CA ALA A 211 -0.61 -2.58 3.47
C ALA A 211 -1.01 -2.91 2.02
N GLU A 212 -0.23 -2.46 1.04
CA GLU A 212 -0.43 -2.74 -0.39
C GLU A 212 -0.34 -4.25 -0.71
N VAL A 213 0.72 -4.91 -0.24
CA VAL A 213 0.97 -6.34 -0.50
C VAL A 213 -0.07 -7.23 0.18
N LEU A 214 -0.57 -6.81 1.34
CA LEU A 214 -1.53 -7.57 2.13
C LEU A 214 -2.98 -7.18 1.85
N GLN A 215 -3.21 -6.07 1.13
CA GLN A 215 -4.52 -5.50 0.83
C GLN A 215 -5.32 -5.15 2.10
N ILE A 216 -4.64 -4.48 3.03
CA ILE A 216 -5.18 -3.98 4.30
C ILE A 216 -4.95 -2.47 4.41
N ASP A 217 -5.67 -1.79 5.31
CA ASP A 217 -5.45 -0.36 5.57
C ASP A 217 -4.12 -0.14 6.34
N ALA A 218 -3.34 0.87 5.93
CA ALA A 218 -2.05 1.19 6.50
C ALA A 218 -2.12 1.68 7.96
N SER A 219 -3.26 2.26 8.38
CA SER A 219 -3.51 2.68 9.76
C SER A 219 -3.52 1.52 10.77
N LEU A 220 -3.55 0.29 10.26
CA LEU A 220 -3.66 -0.94 11.03
C LEU A 220 -2.30 -1.61 11.29
N VAL A 221 -1.23 -1.05 10.71
CA VAL A 221 0.13 -1.62 10.73
C VAL A 221 1.03 -0.71 11.58
N GLY A 222 1.34 -1.14 12.80
CA GLY A 222 2.32 -0.47 13.66
C GLY A 222 3.76 -0.83 13.27
N ILE A 223 4.74 -0.06 13.73
CA ILE A 223 6.15 -0.30 13.36
C ILE A 223 6.69 -1.65 13.85
N ASN A 224 6.16 -2.16 14.95
CA ASN A 224 6.54 -3.44 15.54
C ASN A 224 5.63 -4.58 15.10
N THR A 225 4.66 -4.33 14.22
CA THR A 225 3.77 -5.37 13.72
C THR A 225 4.50 -6.24 12.71
N GLU A 226 4.50 -7.55 12.94
CA GLU A 226 5.15 -8.50 12.02
C GLU A 226 4.32 -8.70 10.74
N PHE A 227 5.00 -8.77 9.60
CA PHE A 227 4.41 -8.95 8.27
C PHE A 227 3.63 -10.26 8.16
N PHE A 228 4.18 -11.35 8.72
CA PHE A 228 3.54 -12.66 8.69
C PHE A 228 2.32 -12.71 9.61
N ASP A 229 2.36 -11.99 10.73
CA ASP A 229 1.21 -11.84 11.64
C ASP A 229 0.05 -11.07 10.99
N LEU A 230 0.33 -10.17 10.05
CA LEU A 230 -0.69 -9.49 9.23
C LEU A 230 -1.23 -10.34 8.08
N GLY A 231 -0.87 -11.63 8.04
CA GLY A 231 -1.26 -12.56 6.98
C GLY A 231 -0.24 -12.67 5.84
N GLY A 232 0.99 -12.21 6.01
CA GLY A 232 2.07 -12.46 5.06
C GLY A 232 2.28 -13.96 4.80
N THR A 233 2.55 -14.32 3.54
CA THR A 233 2.84 -15.69 3.07
C THR A 233 4.15 -15.69 2.30
N SER A 234 4.75 -16.84 2.01
CA SER A 234 5.98 -16.91 1.21
C SER A 234 5.87 -16.22 -0.16
N ILE A 235 4.70 -16.31 -0.81
CA ILE A 235 4.46 -15.67 -2.11
C ILE A 235 4.34 -14.15 -1.97
N SER A 236 3.56 -13.67 -0.99
CA SER A 236 3.45 -12.22 -0.75
C SER A 236 4.74 -11.63 -0.17
N ALA A 237 5.55 -12.43 0.53
CA ALA A 237 6.89 -12.07 0.98
C ALA A 237 7.86 -11.90 -0.20
N LEU A 238 7.81 -12.76 -1.22
CA LEU A 238 8.59 -12.57 -2.45
C LEU A 238 8.15 -11.29 -3.20
N ASN A 239 6.84 -11.02 -3.25
CA ASN A 239 6.33 -9.76 -3.82
C ASN A 239 6.79 -8.54 -3.01
N LEU A 240 6.69 -8.62 -1.68
CA LEU A 240 7.21 -7.61 -0.77
C LEU A 240 8.70 -7.37 -1.00
N ILE A 241 9.52 -8.42 -1.05
CA ILE A 241 10.96 -8.32 -1.34
C ILE A 241 11.20 -7.64 -2.68
N GLN A 242 10.47 -8.00 -3.72
CA GLN A 242 10.60 -7.38 -5.03
C GLN A 242 10.27 -5.89 -4.97
N ILE A 243 9.17 -5.50 -4.31
CA ILE A 243 8.78 -4.09 -4.17
C ILE A 243 9.80 -3.34 -3.30
N LEU A 244 10.23 -3.89 -2.17
CA LEU A 244 11.25 -3.30 -1.31
C LEU A 244 12.58 -3.12 -2.06
N ASN A 245 13.05 -4.14 -2.77
CA ASN A 245 14.30 -4.07 -3.55
C ASN A 245 14.20 -3.06 -4.69
N ASN A 246 13.04 -2.99 -5.36
CA ASN A 246 12.83 -2.05 -6.46
C ASN A 246 12.67 -0.60 -5.96
N GLN A 247 11.95 -0.38 -4.86
CA GLN A 247 11.69 0.95 -4.32
C GLN A 247 12.87 1.53 -3.54
N PHE A 248 13.62 0.68 -2.83
CA PHE A 248 14.74 1.11 -1.99
C PHE A 248 16.12 0.79 -2.58
N HIS A 249 16.19 0.16 -3.76
CA HIS A 249 17.43 -0.22 -4.44
C HIS A 249 18.39 -1.04 -3.58
N VAL A 250 17.83 -1.92 -2.76
CA VAL A 250 18.57 -2.85 -1.88
C VAL A 250 18.43 -4.28 -2.39
N SER A 251 19.25 -5.18 -1.86
CA SER A 251 19.17 -6.62 -2.13
C SER A 251 18.75 -7.39 -0.88
N ILE A 252 17.50 -7.19 -0.46
CA ILE A 252 16.84 -8.03 0.54
C ILE A 252 16.54 -9.38 -0.11
N ASN A 253 16.89 -10.45 0.56
CA ASN A 253 16.50 -11.81 0.19
C ASN A 253 15.50 -12.36 1.22
N PHE A 254 14.92 -13.53 0.94
CA PHE A 254 13.91 -14.12 1.81
C PHE A 254 14.41 -14.35 3.24
N SER A 255 15.66 -14.76 3.40
CA SER A 255 16.26 -14.98 4.73
C SER A 255 16.31 -13.69 5.55
N ILE A 256 16.58 -12.55 4.91
CA ILE A 256 16.59 -11.23 5.57
C ILE A 256 15.16 -10.81 5.96
N LEU A 257 14.19 -10.93 5.06
CA LEU A 257 12.80 -10.60 5.38
C LEU A 257 12.23 -11.49 6.51
N TYR A 258 12.60 -12.77 6.54
CA TYR A 258 12.13 -13.71 7.55
C TYR A 258 12.63 -13.37 8.96
N ILE A 259 13.85 -12.87 9.09
CA ILE A 259 14.46 -12.46 10.38
C ILE A 259 14.01 -11.04 10.79
N HIS A 260 13.75 -10.18 9.80
CA HIS A 260 13.34 -8.79 10.01
C HIS A 260 11.92 -8.62 9.47
N ALA A 261 10.92 -9.19 10.13
CA ALA A 261 9.55 -9.20 9.59
C ALA A 261 8.72 -7.95 9.95
N THR A 262 9.24 -7.00 10.74
CA THR A 262 8.52 -5.77 11.11
C THR A 262 8.98 -4.56 10.30
N ALA A 263 8.14 -3.53 10.20
CA ALA A 263 8.53 -2.30 9.52
C ALA A 263 9.71 -1.60 10.19
N LYS A 264 9.83 -1.69 11.53
CA LYS A 264 11.00 -1.21 12.29
C LYS A 264 12.27 -1.98 11.93
N LEU A 265 12.25 -3.31 12.01
CA LEU A 265 13.43 -4.14 11.76
C LEU A 265 13.85 -4.11 10.28
N LEU A 266 12.90 -4.06 9.35
CA LEU A 266 13.20 -3.84 7.93
C LEU A 266 13.74 -2.46 7.68
N SER A 267 13.20 -1.43 8.34
CA SER A 267 13.74 -0.08 8.24
C SER A 267 15.19 -0.05 8.73
N ASP A 268 15.48 -0.67 9.87
CA ASP A 268 16.83 -0.74 10.41
C ASP A 268 17.75 -1.50 9.47
N GLN A 269 17.31 -2.66 8.95
CA GLN A 269 18.12 -3.49 8.05
C GLN A 269 18.31 -2.85 6.67
N ILE A 270 17.30 -2.18 6.12
CA ILE A 270 17.42 -1.41 4.88
C ILE A 270 18.32 -0.21 5.12
N SER A 271 18.20 0.48 6.25
CA SER A 271 19.13 1.54 6.65
C SER A 271 20.54 1.00 6.80
N ASP A 272 20.72 -0.21 7.32
CA ASP A 272 22.01 -0.88 7.49
C ASP A 272 22.60 -1.39 6.17
N ILE A 273 21.78 -1.85 5.23
CA ILE A 273 22.22 -2.21 3.88
C ILE A 273 22.58 -0.93 3.13
N LEU A 274 21.74 0.09 3.17
CA LEU A 274 22.02 1.39 2.56
C LEU A 274 23.26 2.03 3.19
N SER A 275 23.42 1.92 4.51
CA SER A 275 24.61 2.38 5.20
C SER A 275 25.81 1.51 4.81
N LYS A 276 25.81 0.18 4.89
CA LYS A 276 26.95 -0.68 4.50
C LYS A 276 27.33 -0.58 3.03
N THR A 277 26.36 -0.34 2.14
CA THR A 277 26.60 -0.05 0.72
C THR A 277 27.14 1.38 0.50
N GLN A 278 26.90 2.29 1.45
CA GLN A 278 27.48 3.64 1.53
C GLN A 278 28.73 3.75 2.45
N PHE A 279 29.04 2.75 3.27
CA PHE A 279 30.05 2.79 4.35
C PHE A 279 31.40 2.20 3.95
N ALA A 280 31.54 1.67 2.73
CA ALA A 280 32.85 1.30 2.20
C ALA A 280 33.72 2.52 1.82
N THR A 281 33.20 3.77 1.80
CA THR A 281 34.08 4.94 1.60
C THR A 281 33.60 6.25 2.25
N ILE A 282 33.77 6.34 3.57
CA ILE A 282 34.40 7.47 4.29
C ILE A 282 33.75 8.89 4.23
N ILE A 283 33.09 9.26 5.35
CA ILE A 283 33.27 10.46 6.22
C ILE A 283 33.32 11.90 5.61
N SER A 284 32.54 12.84 6.20
CA SER A 284 32.91 14.23 6.62
C SER A 284 31.92 15.34 6.19
N HIS A 285 31.62 16.27 7.10
CA HIS A 285 30.79 17.48 6.97
C HIS A 285 31.19 18.48 5.86
N THR A 286 32.06 18.09 4.92
CA THR A 286 32.39 18.83 3.70
C THR A 286 31.77 18.22 2.43
N GLN A 287 31.00 17.12 2.55
CA GLN A 287 30.47 16.34 1.41
C GLN A 287 28.94 16.32 1.25
N MET A 288 28.19 17.28 1.81
CA MET A 288 26.75 17.44 1.49
C MET A 288 26.46 17.75 0.01
N HIS A 289 27.49 17.93 -0.83
CA HIS A 289 27.37 18.35 -2.23
C HIS A 289 27.18 17.21 -3.26
N GLN A 290 27.12 15.93 -2.86
CA GLN A 290 27.15 14.82 -3.85
C GLN A 290 25.91 13.91 -3.86
N HIS A 291 25.00 14.00 -2.89
CA HIS A 291 23.84 13.10 -2.82
C HIS A 291 22.57 13.62 -3.49
N SER A 292 22.45 14.94 -3.66
CA SER A 292 21.28 15.56 -4.28
C SER A 292 21.23 15.35 -5.79
N LEU A 293 22.37 15.30 -6.50
CA LEU A 293 22.40 15.06 -7.94
C LEU A 293 22.81 13.60 -8.22
N LYS A 294 21.87 12.79 -8.72
CA LYS A 294 22.09 11.37 -9.04
C LYS A 294 22.07 11.17 -10.55
N GLN A 295 23.09 10.50 -11.08
CA GLN A 295 23.07 10.03 -12.47
C GLN A 295 22.24 8.73 -12.55
N ILE A 296 21.14 8.77 -13.30
CA ILE A 296 20.22 7.63 -13.44
C ILE A 296 20.51 6.83 -14.71
N LYS A 297 20.81 7.54 -15.82
CA LYS A 297 21.33 6.94 -17.05
C LYS A 297 22.64 7.63 -17.42
N ALA A 298 23.69 6.85 -17.63
CA ALA A 298 24.98 7.37 -18.06
C ALA A 298 24.90 7.98 -19.46
N GLY A 299 24.22 7.29 -20.38
CA GLY A 299 24.06 7.69 -21.77
C GLY A 299 25.39 7.84 -22.50
N GLN A 300 25.37 8.55 -23.63
CA GLN A 300 26.55 8.87 -24.42
C GLN A 300 27.01 10.32 -24.17
N PRO A 301 28.33 10.59 -24.04
CA PRO A 301 28.84 11.93 -23.68
C PRO A 301 28.49 13.07 -24.63
N HIS A 302 28.16 12.76 -25.90
CA HIS A 302 27.82 13.76 -26.92
C HIS A 302 26.34 14.13 -26.95
N LYS A 303 25.49 13.47 -26.16
CA LYS A 303 24.07 13.80 -26.06
C LYS A 303 23.82 14.81 -24.94
N LEU A 304 22.87 15.71 -25.18
CA LEU A 304 22.42 16.68 -24.18
C LEU A 304 21.83 15.97 -22.96
N PRO A 305 22.39 16.10 -21.75
CA PRO A 305 21.83 15.49 -20.56
C PRO A 305 20.49 16.13 -20.18
N ILE A 306 19.54 15.33 -19.69
CA ILE A 306 18.27 15.79 -19.11
C ILE A 306 18.37 15.73 -17.59
N ILE A 307 18.09 16.86 -16.94
CA ILE A 307 18.15 17.02 -15.49
C ILE A 307 16.73 17.14 -14.94
N PHE A 308 16.27 16.11 -14.26
CA PHE A 308 14.94 16.06 -13.64
C PHE A 308 14.97 16.64 -12.22
N ILE A 309 14.16 17.65 -11.94
CA ILE A 309 14.09 18.33 -10.64
C ILE A 309 12.90 17.80 -9.84
N HIS A 310 13.09 17.45 -8.58
CA HIS A 310 12.03 16.89 -7.73
C HIS A 310 10.77 17.78 -7.62
N PRO A 311 9.58 17.19 -7.44
CA PRO A 311 8.34 17.90 -7.07
C PRO A 311 8.25 18.15 -5.54
N GLU A 312 7.08 18.57 -5.04
CA GLU A 312 6.81 18.91 -3.62
C GLU A 312 7.04 17.74 -2.63
N GLY A 313 7.16 16.51 -3.12
CA GLY A 313 7.57 15.36 -2.31
C GLY A 313 9.09 15.26 -2.07
N GLY A 314 9.90 16.18 -2.62
CA GLY A 314 11.36 16.25 -2.44
C GLY A 314 12.17 15.19 -3.20
N THR A 315 11.55 14.05 -3.53
CA THR A 315 12.19 12.94 -4.25
C THR A 315 11.81 12.95 -5.72
N GLY A 316 12.76 12.64 -6.62
CA GLY A 316 12.49 12.53 -8.05
C GLY A 316 11.97 11.15 -8.50
N CYS A 317 11.41 10.34 -7.60
CA CYS A 317 11.00 8.96 -7.93
C CYS A 317 9.91 8.89 -9.02
N CYS A 318 9.06 9.92 -9.13
CA CYS A 318 8.03 10.00 -10.16
C CYS A 318 8.58 9.98 -11.60
N TYR A 319 9.86 10.31 -11.82
CA TYR A 319 10.46 10.30 -13.15
C TYR A 319 11.09 8.96 -13.52
N LEU A 320 11.26 8.01 -12.60
CA LEU A 320 12.08 6.83 -12.83
C LEU A 320 11.58 5.96 -13.99
N ASP A 321 10.26 5.77 -14.10
CA ASP A 321 9.69 4.99 -15.21
C ASP A 321 9.75 5.74 -16.55
N LEU A 322 9.67 7.08 -16.53
CA LEU A 322 9.92 7.92 -17.70
C LEU A 322 11.38 7.81 -18.15
N ILE A 323 12.33 7.94 -17.22
CA ILE A 323 13.76 7.82 -17.51
C ILE A 323 14.07 6.43 -18.08
N LYS A 324 13.50 5.36 -17.51
CA LYS A 324 13.64 3.99 -18.06
C LYS A 324 13.14 3.90 -19.49
N ALA A 325 12.01 4.55 -19.81
CA ALA A 325 11.40 4.52 -21.14
C ALA A 325 12.15 5.38 -22.20
N LEU A 326 12.99 6.33 -21.78
CA LEU A 326 13.88 7.06 -22.70
C LEU A 326 14.97 6.14 -23.27
N PRO A 327 15.56 6.46 -24.45
CA PRO A 327 16.66 5.70 -25.03
C PRO A 327 17.82 5.48 -24.03
N ASP A 328 18.44 4.29 -24.04
CA ASP A 328 19.52 3.96 -23.08
C ASP A 328 20.79 4.78 -23.26
N ASP A 329 20.97 5.36 -24.45
CA ASP A 329 22.07 6.25 -24.77
C ASP A 329 21.81 7.72 -24.39
N GLN A 330 20.63 8.04 -23.82
CA GLN A 330 20.27 9.37 -23.35
C GLN A 330 20.76 9.61 -21.91
N PRO A 331 21.68 10.55 -21.65
CA PRO A 331 22.10 10.85 -20.29
C PRO A 331 20.96 11.49 -19.50
N CYS A 332 20.73 10.98 -18.28
CA CYS A 332 19.68 11.47 -17.39
C CYS A 332 20.19 11.60 -15.95
N TYR A 333 19.92 12.74 -15.35
CA TYR A 333 20.23 13.05 -13.96
C TYR A 333 18.98 13.44 -13.19
N LEU A 334 19.01 13.25 -11.89
CA LEU A 334 17.92 13.53 -10.98
C LEU A 334 18.42 14.40 -9.82
N ILE A 335 17.75 15.52 -9.58
CA ILE A 335 17.96 16.35 -8.40
C ILE A 335 16.90 15.99 -7.34
N GLN A 336 17.37 15.55 -6.19
CA GLN A 336 16.59 15.30 -4.97
C GLN A 336 16.90 16.39 -3.93
N ASP A 337 15.89 16.79 -3.16
CA ASP A 337 16.06 17.76 -2.08
C ASP A 337 16.95 17.18 -0.96
N PRO A 338 18.08 17.82 -0.63
CA PRO A 338 18.94 17.38 0.48
C PRO A 338 18.23 17.41 1.84
N SER A 339 17.17 18.21 2.00
CA SER A 339 16.41 18.36 3.24
C SER A 339 15.68 17.08 3.66
N ILE A 340 15.38 16.17 2.73
CA ILE A 340 14.76 14.87 3.05
C ILE A 340 15.67 14.04 3.93
N ASP A 341 16.97 14.09 3.66
CA ASP A 341 17.99 13.30 4.33
C ASP A 341 18.48 13.98 5.61
N THR A 342 17.98 15.18 5.95
CA THR A 342 18.39 15.94 7.14
C THR A 342 17.23 16.24 8.09
N HIS A 343 17.45 16.16 9.40
CA HIS A 343 16.42 16.42 10.44
C HIS A 343 15.81 17.84 10.45
N ARG A 344 16.23 18.74 9.55
CA ARG A 344 15.72 20.09 9.38
C ARG A 344 15.55 20.42 7.89
N PHE A 345 14.68 21.38 7.57
CA PHE A 345 14.62 21.98 6.24
C PHE A 345 15.82 22.93 6.05
N LEU A 346 16.38 22.94 4.84
CA LEU A 346 17.67 23.61 4.58
C LEU A 346 17.56 24.94 3.85
N PHE A 347 16.37 25.32 3.39
CA PHE A 347 16.17 26.47 2.52
C PHE A 347 15.15 27.44 3.10
N ASP A 348 15.42 28.73 2.97
CA ASP A 348 14.51 29.79 3.44
C ASP A 348 13.60 30.29 2.30
N ASP A 349 14.02 30.11 1.04
CA ASP A 349 13.29 30.57 -0.14
C ASP A 349 13.60 29.71 -1.41
N MET A 350 12.80 29.87 -2.46
CA MET A 350 13.03 29.21 -3.76
C MET A 350 14.37 29.61 -4.40
N VAL A 351 14.83 30.84 -4.15
CA VAL A 351 16.02 31.42 -4.76
C VAL A 351 17.28 30.73 -4.24
N SER A 352 17.36 30.50 -2.94
CA SER A 352 18.46 29.80 -2.25
C SER A 352 18.50 28.33 -2.64
N MET A 353 17.34 27.67 -2.75
CA MET A 353 17.24 26.29 -3.23
C MET A 353 17.75 26.15 -4.68
N ALA A 354 17.28 27.01 -5.59
CA ALA A 354 17.75 27.03 -6.97
C ALA A 354 19.24 27.39 -7.09
N THR A 355 19.75 28.28 -6.23
CA THR A 355 21.18 28.62 -6.17
C THR A 355 22.02 27.40 -5.83
N TYR A 356 21.57 26.61 -4.86
CA TYR A 356 22.22 25.36 -4.47
C TYR A 356 22.22 24.35 -5.62
N TYR A 357 21.09 24.15 -6.31
CA TYR A 357 21.01 23.23 -7.45
C TYR A 357 21.86 23.66 -8.64
N ASN A 358 21.88 24.95 -8.98
CA ASN A 358 22.78 25.47 -10.01
C ASN A 358 24.25 25.26 -9.65
N HIS A 359 24.63 25.43 -8.38
CA HIS A 359 25.99 25.14 -7.94
C HIS A 359 26.36 23.65 -8.12
N LEU A 360 25.44 22.74 -7.79
CA LEU A 360 25.64 21.29 -8.01
C LEU A 360 25.83 20.96 -9.49
N LEU A 361 24.96 21.51 -10.36
CA LEU A 361 25.01 21.23 -11.79
C LEU A 361 26.29 21.78 -12.44
N LEU A 362 26.64 23.04 -12.18
CA LEU A 362 27.85 23.64 -12.75
C LEU A 362 29.13 22.96 -12.24
N LYS A 363 29.11 22.40 -11.03
CA LYS A 363 30.24 21.60 -10.51
C LYS A 363 30.36 20.25 -11.21
N HIS A 364 29.24 19.60 -11.57
CA HIS A 364 29.24 18.25 -12.13
C HIS A 364 29.34 18.25 -13.67
N LEU A 365 28.57 19.10 -14.34
CA LEU A 365 28.47 19.19 -15.80
C LEU A 365 29.33 20.30 -16.40
N SER A 366 30.01 21.10 -15.57
CA SER A 366 30.75 22.28 -16.01
C SER A 366 29.83 23.24 -16.79
N THR A 367 30.27 23.73 -17.95
CA THR A 367 29.48 24.59 -18.84
C THR A 367 28.89 23.83 -20.03
N ALA A 368 28.83 22.50 -19.98
CA ALA A 368 28.19 21.72 -21.04
C ALA A 368 26.68 22.01 -21.06
N PRO A 369 26.06 22.25 -22.23
CA PRO A 369 24.63 22.50 -22.31
C PRO A 369 23.79 21.31 -21.82
N PHE A 370 22.73 21.59 -21.07
CA PHE A 370 21.80 20.58 -20.54
C PHE A 370 20.34 21.03 -20.68
N ILE A 371 19.42 20.07 -20.55
CA ILE A 371 17.98 20.32 -20.54
C ILE A 371 17.50 20.19 -19.10
N LEU A 372 16.75 21.18 -18.61
CA LEU A 372 16.06 21.07 -17.33
C LEU A 372 14.67 20.48 -17.55
N ALA A 373 14.24 19.62 -16.63
CA ALA A 373 12.93 19.00 -16.66
C ALA A 373 12.29 19.04 -15.26
N GLY A 374 11.03 19.43 -15.18
CA GLY A 374 10.35 19.63 -13.89
C GLY A 374 8.85 19.38 -13.94
N TYR A 375 8.35 18.67 -12.94
CA TYR A 375 6.95 18.35 -12.69
C TYR A 375 6.44 19.18 -11.52
N ALA A 376 5.27 19.81 -11.69
CA ALA A 376 4.67 20.66 -10.66
C ALA A 376 5.69 21.69 -10.13
N PHE A 377 5.94 21.68 -8.82
CA PHE A 377 6.98 22.45 -8.12
C PHE A 377 8.37 22.39 -8.74
N GLY A 378 8.79 21.23 -9.25
CA GLY A 378 10.09 21.08 -9.91
C GLY A 378 10.21 21.95 -11.16
N GLY A 379 9.09 22.26 -11.81
CA GLY A 379 9.05 23.20 -12.93
C GLY A 379 9.20 24.66 -12.50
N LEU A 380 8.68 25.05 -11.33
CA LEU A 380 8.90 26.39 -10.76
C LEU A 380 10.36 26.60 -10.38
N LEU A 381 10.98 25.58 -9.76
CA LEU A 381 12.42 25.58 -9.50
C LEU A 381 13.24 25.68 -10.79
N ALA A 382 12.84 24.97 -11.85
CA ALA A 382 13.52 25.03 -13.15
C ALA A 382 13.54 26.46 -13.70
N LEU A 383 12.41 27.18 -13.64
CA LEU A 383 12.32 28.58 -14.06
C LEU A 383 13.31 29.46 -13.28
N GLU A 384 13.34 29.32 -11.95
CA GLU A 384 14.28 30.08 -11.11
C GLU A 384 15.74 29.75 -11.42
N MET A 385 16.05 28.46 -11.60
CA MET A 385 17.39 28.01 -11.94
C MET A 385 17.87 28.63 -13.26
N ILE A 386 17.02 28.63 -14.29
CA ILE A 386 17.33 29.23 -15.60
C ILE A 386 17.56 30.73 -15.45
N ARG A 387 16.65 31.44 -14.77
CA ARG A 387 16.74 32.88 -14.53
C ARG A 387 18.06 33.27 -13.87
N GLN A 388 18.49 32.51 -12.85
CA GLN A 388 19.77 32.76 -12.18
C GLN A 388 20.98 32.53 -13.09
N LEU A 389 20.94 31.50 -13.94
CA LEU A 389 22.01 31.25 -14.90
C LEU A 389 22.07 32.35 -15.96
N GLU A 390 20.92 32.84 -16.45
CA GLU A 390 20.84 33.98 -17.36
C GLU A 390 21.45 35.25 -16.74
N HIS A 391 21.09 35.56 -15.50
CA HIS A 391 21.64 36.72 -14.78
C HIS A 391 23.16 36.61 -14.53
N LYS A 392 23.72 35.39 -14.54
CA LYS A 392 25.17 35.13 -14.43
C LYS A 392 25.87 35.06 -15.80
N ASN A 393 25.17 35.38 -16.89
CA ASN A 393 25.66 35.21 -18.28
C ASN A 393 26.06 33.77 -18.60
N LEU A 394 25.38 32.79 -17.98
CA LEU A 394 25.53 31.35 -18.20
C LEU A 394 24.27 30.76 -18.84
N ALA A 395 23.50 31.58 -19.58
CA ALA A 395 22.29 31.15 -20.25
C ALA A 395 22.54 29.95 -21.18
N ASP A 396 23.69 29.90 -21.85
CA ASP A 396 24.04 28.86 -22.81
C ASP A 396 24.23 27.47 -22.19
N CYS A 397 24.39 27.38 -20.86
CA CYS A 397 24.39 26.10 -20.15
C CYS A 397 23.01 25.42 -20.19
N VAL A 398 21.91 26.18 -20.37
CA VAL A 398 20.57 25.60 -20.52
C VAL A 398 20.14 25.65 -21.96
N HIS A 399 19.93 24.48 -22.56
CA HIS A 399 19.40 24.36 -23.90
C HIS A 399 17.91 24.70 -23.95
N SER A 400 17.10 23.97 -23.16
CA SER A 400 15.65 24.14 -23.10
C SER A 400 15.08 23.62 -21.78
N PHE A 401 13.79 23.89 -21.55
CA PHE A 401 13.04 23.47 -20.38
C PHE A 401 11.87 22.57 -20.78
N ILE A 402 11.80 21.37 -20.19
CA ILE A 402 10.66 20.45 -20.30
C ILE A 402 9.81 20.55 -19.04
N ALA A 403 8.57 21.02 -19.17
CA ALA A 403 7.63 21.13 -18.07
C ALA A 403 6.61 19.98 -18.13
N PHE A 404 6.39 19.31 -17.00
CA PHE A 404 5.31 18.34 -16.84
C PHE A 404 4.24 18.98 -15.95
N ASP A 405 3.16 19.38 -16.59
CA ASP A 405 1.97 19.92 -15.97
C ASP A 405 2.25 20.99 -14.90
N THR A 406 3.23 21.86 -15.16
CA THR A 406 3.59 22.96 -14.28
C THR A 406 2.63 24.13 -14.51
N TRP A 407 2.11 24.71 -13.42
CA TRP A 407 1.30 25.93 -13.44
C TRP A 407 1.96 27.03 -12.62
N ILE A 408 1.58 28.27 -12.95
CA ILE A 408 1.90 29.46 -12.17
C ILE A 408 0.55 30.10 -11.82
N GLU A 409 0.27 30.23 -10.53
CA GLU A 409 -0.95 30.89 -10.07
C GLU A 409 -0.83 32.39 -10.24
N THR A 410 -1.49 32.94 -11.26
CA THR A 410 -1.68 34.39 -11.40
C THR A 410 -2.99 34.79 -10.72
N SER A 411 -2.99 34.97 -9.40
CA SER A 411 -4.07 35.69 -8.72
C SER A 411 -3.55 36.69 -7.70
N THR A 412 -3.78 37.95 -8.02
CA THR A 412 -3.94 39.07 -7.09
C THR A 412 -4.69 38.65 -5.82
N LYS A 413 -4.06 38.88 -4.65
CA LYS A 413 -4.65 38.81 -3.30
C LYS A 413 -5.32 37.48 -2.91
N LEU A 414 -4.54 36.61 -2.28
CA LEU A 414 -4.95 35.95 -1.03
C LEU A 414 -4.12 36.58 0.09
N HIS A 415 -4.51 37.79 0.49
CA HIS A 415 -4.04 38.42 1.72
C HIS A 415 -5.02 38.22 2.89
N ASP A 416 -6.06 37.40 2.72
CA ASP A 416 -7.02 37.09 3.77
C ASP A 416 -7.59 35.68 3.57
N SER A 417 -6.94 34.70 4.18
CA SER A 417 -7.56 33.64 5.00
C SER A 417 -6.56 32.50 5.16
N GLN A 418 -6.08 32.35 6.39
CA GLN A 418 -5.21 31.26 6.83
C GLN A 418 -3.76 31.36 6.32
N LEU A 419 -3.09 32.47 6.64
CA LEU A 419 -1.83 32.30 7.39
C LEU A 419 -2.22 31.48 8.61
N SER A 420 -2.20 30.16 8.50
CA SER A 420 -2.19 29.31 9.67
C SER A 420 -0.88 29.64 10.37
N THR A 421 -0.95 30.60 11.28
CA THR A 421 -0.50 30.40 12.65
C THR A 421 -1.14 29.12 13.21
N ALA A 422 -0.93 27.99 12.54
CA ALA A 422 -0.82 26.72 13.20
C ALA A 422 0.43 26.92 14.04
N ILE A 423 0.17 27.22 15.31
CA ILE A 423 1.04 26.95 16.43
C ILE A 423 2.02 25.85 15.99
N GLN A 424 3.32 26.16 16.01
CA GLN A 424 4.36 25.14 16.04
C GLN A 424 4.08 24.25 17.25
N SER A 425 3.13 23.32 17.10
CA SER A 425 2.89 22.28 18.07
C SER A 425 3.91 21.22 17.72
N GLU A 426 4.68 20.79 18.72
CA GLU A 426 5.75 19.77 18.63
C GLU A 426 5.23 18.37 18.19
N SER A 427 4.04 18.29 17.59
CA SER A 427 3.26 17.09 17.31
C SER A 427 2.90 16.87 15.84
N GLN A 428 3.27 17.75 14.90
CA GLN A 428 3.06 17.46 13.46
C GLN A 428 4.13 16.49 12.93
N PRO A 429 3.76 15.45 12.15
CA PRO A 429 4.73 14.55 11.54
C PRO A 429 5.71 15.33 10.63
N ARG A 430 7.03 15.08 10.78
CA ARG A 430 8.10 15.82 10.07
C ARG A 430 7.87 15.97 8.56
N MET A 431 7.29 14.97 7.92
CA MET A 431 7.00 15.04 6.47
C MET A 431 5.90 16.00 6.10
N VAL A 432 4.90 16.17 6.96
CA VAL A 432 3.83 17.16 6.77
C VAL A 432 4.44 18.54 6.90
N THR A 433 5.28 18.77 7.91
CA THR A 433 6.02 20.04 8.06
C THR A 433 6.92 20.31 6.86
N TYR A 434 7.67 19.32 6.39
CA TYR A 434 8.52 19.42 5.21
C TYR A 434 7.73 19.75 3.93
N TYR A 435 6.62 19.07 3.70
CA TYR A 435 5.76 19.30 2.55
C TYR A 435 5.15 20.71 2.59
N ASN A 436 4.64 21.13 3.75
CA ASN A 436 4.09 22.47 3.95
C ASN A 436 5.16 23.54 3.71
N GLN A 437 6.41 23.31 4.14
CA GLN A 437 7.51 24.25 3.87
C GLN A 437 7.78 24.41 2.37
N LEU A 438 7.79 23.34 1.59
CA LEU A 438 7.92 23.44 0.12
C LEU A 438 6.72 24.14 -0.53
N GLN A 439 5.52 23.89 -0.02
CA GLN A 439 4.31 24.56 -0.49
C GLN A 439 4.35 26.07 -0.19
N ASP A 440 4.80 26.46 1.00
CA ASP A 440 4.99 27.87 1.37
C ASP A 440 6.01 28.56 0.45
N LEU A 441 7.12 27.87 0.12
CA LEU A 441 8.10 28.36 -0.84
C LEU A 441 7.49 28.58 -2.23
N SER A 442 6.67 27.64 -2.70
CA SER A 442 5.95 27.70 -3.97
C SER A 442 4.99 28.89 -4.03
N MET A 443 4.19 29.07 -2.98
CA MET A 443 3.20 30.14 -2.87
C MET A 443 3.84 31.53 -2.74
N ALA A 444 5.01 31.62 -2.09
CA ALA A 444 5.76 32.87 -1.98
C ALA A 444 6.53 33.23 -3.26
N TYR A 445 6.69 32.29 -4.19
CA TYR A 445 7.51 32.48 -5.38
C TYR A 445 6.77 33.17 -6.51
N SER A 446 7.39 34.20 -7.07
CA SER A 446 6.91 34.92 -8.25
C SER A 446 7.93 34.78 -9.38
N PRO A 447 7.68 33.89 -10.37
CA PRO A 447 8.62 33.67 -11.46
C PRO A 447 8.76 34.91 -12.35
N THR A 448 9.92 35.08 -12.95
CA THR A 448 10.16 36.06 -14.01
C THR A 448 10.30 35.38 -15.37
N LYS A 449 10.23 36.17 -16.43
CA LYS A 449 10.41 35.69 -17.80
C LYS A 449 11.84 35.18 -18.02
N ILE A 450 11.97 34.03 -18.69
CA ILE A 450 13.23 33.44 -19.14
C ILE A 450 13.37 33.50 -20.67
N SER A 451 14.59 33.35 -21.18
CA SER A 451 14.89 33.39 -22.62
C SER A 451 14.84 32.03 -23.32
N LYS A 452 14.52 30.95 -22.60
CA LYS A 452 14.60 29.57 -23.10
C LYS A 452 13.27 29.03 -23.59
N LYS A 453 13.32 28.21 -24.65
CA LYS A 453 12.17 27.44 -25.16
C LYS A 453 11.65 26.50 -24.07
N ILE A 454 10.32 26.48 -23.92
CA ILE A 454 9.59 25.59 -23.02
C ILE A 454 8.82 24.56 -23.85
N VAL A 455 8.98 23.28 -23.51
CA VAL A 455 8.18 22.16 -24.01
C VAL A 455 7.29 21.68 -22.85
N LEU A 456 5.99 21.97 -22.93
CA LEU A 456 5.02 21.68 -21.89
C LEU A 456 4.19 20.43 -22.25
N PHE A 457 4.21 19.43 -21.38
CA PHE A 457 3.24 18.34 -21.37
C PHE A 457 2.14 18.68 -20.37
N LYS A 458 0.91 18.90 -20.83
CA LYS A 458 -0.20 19.42 -20.02
C LYS A 458 -1.31 18.37 -19.85
N ALA A 459 -1.72 18.12 -18.61
CA ALA A 459 -2.88 17.28 -18.30
C ALA A 459 -4.19 18.03 -18.60
N THR A 460 -5.17 17.35 -19.22
CA THR A 460 -6.43 18.00 -19.66
C THR A 460 -7.63 17.70 -18.78
N LEU A 461 -7.59 16.71 -17.88
CA LEU A 461 -8.73 16.33 -17.02
C LEU A 461 -8.78 17.14 -15.70
N GLN A 462 -8.26 18.37 -15.70
CA GLN A 462 -8.22 19.24 -14.53
C GLN A 462 -9.43 20.16 -14.44
N MET A 463 -9.83 20.49 -13.21
CA MET A 463 -10.93 21.43 -12.92
C MET A 463 -10.37 22.83 -12.58
N GLY A 464 -11.09 23.89 -12.96
CA GLY A 464 -10.82 25.27 -12.53
C GLY A 464 -9.66 25.99 -13.25
N ASN A 465 -9.01 26.94 -12.56
CA ASN A 465 -7.97 27.83 -13.12
C ASN A 465 -6.69 27.07 -13.58
N TYR A 466 -6.50 25.83 -13.14
CA TYR A 466 -5.37 24.98 -13.51
C TYR A 466 -5.48 24.40 -14.94
N ALA A 467 -6.66 24.51 -15.56
CA ALA A 467 -6.91 24.04 -16.93
C ALA A 467 -6.22 24.88 -18.02
N ALA A 468 -5.69 26.07 -17.70
CA ALA A 468 -5.11 26.98 -18.68
C ALA A 468 -3.74 26.47 -19.18
N ALA A 469 -3.73 25.85 -20.36
CA ALA A 469 -2.51 25.32 -21.00
C ALA A 469 -1.46 26.38 -21.35
N HIS A 470 -1.82 27.67 -21.36
CA HIS A 470 -0.97 28.77 -21.85
C HIS A 470 -0.32 29.61 -20.73
N SER A 471 -0.47 29.25 -19.45
CA SER A 471 0.05 30.04 -18.33
C SER A 471 1.57 30.27 -18.42
N LEU A 472 2.33 29.26 -18.85
CA LEU A 472 3.78 29.35 -19.02
C LEU A 472 4.23 30.22 -20.20
N ASN A 473 3.36 30.52 -21.17
CA ASN A 473 3.71 31.35 -22.33
C ASN A 473 4.06 32.79 -21.93
N LEU A 474 3.58 33.25 -20.77
CA LEU A 474 3.93 34.56 -20.21
C LEU A 474 5.36 34.62 -19.67
N TYR A 475 5.97 33.46 -19.40
CA TYR A 475 7.24 33.33 -18.69
C TYR A 475 8.39 32.86 -19.59
N THR A 476 8.19 32.78 -20.90
CA THR A 476 9.27 32.61 -21.87
C THR A 476 9.19 33.64 -22.99
N THR A 477 10.33 34.09 -23.51
CA THR A 477 10.38 34.93 -24.72
C THR A 477 10.25 34.11 -26.01
N GLU A 478 10.46 32.80 -25.93
CA GLU A 478 10.35 31.87 -27.05
C GLU A 478 8.93 31.30 -27.15
N PRO A 479 8.50 30.82 -28.33
CA PRO A 479 7.21 30.15 -28.47
C PRO A 479 7.10 28.91 -27.56
N LEU A 480 6.04 28.86 -26.75
CA LEU A 480 5.69 27.70 -25.94
C LEU A 480 5.22 26.54 -26.84
N GLU A 481 5.92 25.40 -26.78
CA GLU A 481 5.47 24.16 -27.40
C GLU A 481 4.62 23.39 -26.40
N THR A 482 3.37 23.04 -26.74
CA THR A 482 2.42 22.40 -25.80
C THR A 482 1.89 21.08 -26.36
N HIS A 483 1.95 20.05 -25.53
CA HIS A 483 1.50 18.69 -25.77
C HIS A 483 0.40 18.33 -24.78
N LEU A 484 -0.85 18.20 -25.25
CA LEU A 484 -2.01 17.93 -24.39
C LEU A 484 -2.20 16.42 -24.18
N ILE A 485 -2.39 16.01 -22.93
CA ILE A 485 -2.55 14.60 -22.53
C ILE A 485 -3.87 14.43 -21.78
N ALA A 486 -4.69 13.49 -22.22
CA ALA A 486 -5.94 13.11 -21.56
C ALA A 486 -5.67 12.29 -20.28
N CYS A 487 -5.27 12.99 -19.22
CA CYS A 487 -5.01 12.49 -17.88
C CYS A 487 -5.24 13.60 -16.84
N ASP A 488 -5.13 13.26 -15.56
CA ASP A 488 -5.06 14.23 -14.46
C ASP A 488 -3.59 14.56 -14.11
N HIS A 489 -3.40 15.43 -13.11
CA HIS A 489 -2.09 15.84 -12.63
C HIS A 489 -1.25 14.63 -12.18
N ASP A 490 -1.79 13.84 -11.27
CA ASP A 490 -1.07 12.78 -10.55
C ASP A 490 -0.71 11.59 -11.43
N SER A 491 -1.48 11.36 -12.50
CA SER A 491 -1.29 10.26 -13.44
C SER A 491 -0.42 10.61 -14.66
N ILE A 492 -0.07 11.87 -14.91
CA ILE A 492 0.66 12.27 -16.14
C ILE A 492 2.01 11.58 -16.29
N LEU A 493 2.71 11.31 -15.18
CA LEU A 493 3.97 10.57 -15.13
C LEU A 493 3.79 9.09 -14.78
N GLN A 494 2.62 8.50 -15.10
CA GLN A 494 2.36 7.07 -14.91
C GLN A 494 2.13 6.36 -16.26
N TRP A 495 2.13 5.02 -16.23
CA TRP A 495 1.69 4.23 -17.38
C TRP A 495 0.17 4.37 -17.56
N PRO A 496 -0.34 4.52 -18.81
CA PRO A 496 0.37 4.38 -20.08
C PRO A 496 1.00 5.68 -20.64
N HIS A 497 0.76 6.84 -20.03
CA HIS A 497 1.13 8.17 -20.55
C HIS A 497 2.63 8.36 -20.76
N ILE A 498 3.46 7.80 -19.88
CA ILE A 498 4.94 7.77 -20.01
C ILE A 498 5.38 7.29 -21.39
N ARG A 499 4.71 6.27 -21.97
CA ARG A 499 5.09 5.74 -23.29
C ARG A 499 5.03 6.80 -24.37
N TRP A 500 4.02 7.64 -24.31
CA TRP A 500 3.79 8.69 -25.28
C TRP A 500 4.73 9.87 -25.04
N ILE A 501 4.89 10.27 -23.77
CA ILE A 501 5.80 11.35 -23.36
C ILE A 501 7.25 11.03 -23.75
N SER A 502 7.74 9.82 -23.42
CA SER A 502 9.10 9.38 -23.78
C SER A 502 9.34 9.39 -25.29
N HIS A 503 8.34 9.00 -26.09
CA HIS A 503 8.41 9.08 -27.54
C HIS A 503 8.58 10.54 -28.01
N HIS A 504 7.76 11.47 -27.52
CA HIS A 504 7.82 12.88 -27.91
C HIS A 504 9.12 13.55 -27.47
N ILE A 505 9.59 13.29 -26.24
CA ILE A 505 10.91 13.76 -25.77
C ILE A 505 12.01 13.22 -26.69
N THR A 506 11.94 11.94 -27.09
CA THR A 506 12.95 11.34 -27.99
C THR A 506 12.96 12.00 -29.37
N GLN A 507 11.81 12.35 -29.93
CA GLN A 507 11.76 13.07 -31.22
C GLN A 507 12.30 14.49 -31.08
N TYR A 508 11.87 15.21 -30.04
CA TYR A 508 12.36 16.55 -29.75
C TYR A 508 13.89 16.61 -29.65
N LEU A 509 14.51 15.63 -28.98
CA LEU A 509 15.97 15.54 -28.86
C LEU A 509 16.66 15.27 -30.20
N LYS A 510 16.05 14.48 -31.10
CA LYS A 510 16.60 14.21 -32.44
C LYS A 510 16.58 15.45 -33.32
N GLU A 511 15.49 16.20 -33.31
CA GLU A 511 15.34 17.45 -34.07
C GLU A 511 16.32 18.51 -33.57
N THR A 512 16.51 18.59 -32.25
CA THR A 512 17.45 19.50 -31.60
C THR A 512 18.89 19.26 -32.03
N ILE A 513 19.34 18.00 -32.09
CA ILE A 513 20.72 17.66 -32.49
C ILE A 513 20.98 17.96 -33.98
N HIS A 514 19.99 17.76 -34.85
CA HIS A 514 20.13 18.05 -36.29
C HIS A 514 20.13 19.56 -36.60
N GLY A 515 19.63 20.41 -35.70
CA GLY A 515 19.70 21.87 -35.85
C GLY A 515 21.03 22.49 -35.42
N MET A 516 21.93 21.71 -34.81
CA MET A 516 23.24 22.17 -34.31
C MET A 516 24.43 21.74 -35.19
N ALA A 517 24.21 20.86 -36.16
CA ALA A 517 25.19 20.43 -37.17
C ALA A 517 24.97 21.18 -38.49
#